data_AF-A0A8J3VI87-F1
#
_entry.id   AF-A0A8J3VI87-F1
#
_cell.length_a   1.000
_cell.length_b   1.000
_cell.length_c   1.000
_cell.angle_alpha   90.00
_cell.angle_beta   90.00
_cell.angle_gamma   90.00
#
_symmetry.space_group_name_H-M   'P 1'
#
loop_
_entity.id
_entity.type
_entity.pdbx_description
1 polymer ?
#
loop_
_entity_poly.entity_id
_entity_poly.type
_entity_poly.pdbx_seq_one_letter_code
_entity_poly.pdbx_strand_id
1 'polypeptide(L)' 'MYISELEAKLQALGVPADVYCIGRDRDESYCLVEDGQNWRVFFSERGGRTSERAFASEEEACNELMN' A
#
# COMPACT_ATOMS: atom_id res chain seq x y z
N MET A 1 -5.86 4.09 10.86
CA MET A 1 -4.80 5.06 10.50
C MET A 1 -5.06 5.57 9.10
N TYR A 2 -4.72 6.82 8.81
CA TYR A 2 -4.79 7.38 7.46
C TYR A 2 -3.43 7.29 6.74
N ILE A 3 -3.40 7.51 5.43
CA ILE A 3 -2.19 7.48 4.58
C ILE A 3 -1.08 8.37 5.15
N SER A 4 -1.41 9.57 5.60
CA SER A 4 -0.41 10.48 6.18
C SER A 4 0.27 9.91 7.44
N GLU A 5 -0.47 9.17 8.27
CA GLU A 5 0.08 8.50 9.45
C GLU A 5 0.91 7.27 9.06
N LEU A 6 0.48 6.54 8.03
CA LEU A 6 1.20 5.41 7.46
C LEU A 6 2.57 5.85 6.91
N GLU A 7 2.61 6.90 6.09
CA GLU A 7 3.85 7.45 5.53
C GLU A 7 4.82 7.87 6.63
N ALA A 8 4.33 8.58 7.66
CA ALA A 8 5.13 8.98 8.81
C ALA A 8 5.71 7.76 9.56
N LYS A 9 4.92 6.69 9.72
CA LYS A 9 5.38 5.44 10.37
C LYS A 9 6.41 4.70 9.53
N LEU A 10 6.18 4.53 8.23
CA LEU A 10 7.14 3.88 7.33
C LEU A 10 8.48 4.62 7.33
N GLN A 11 8.43 5.95 7.29
CA GLN A 11 9.62 6.79 7.39
C GLN A 11 10.32 6.64 8.75
N ALA A 12 9.58 6.65 9.86
CA ALA A 12 10.14 6.48 11.21
C ALA A 12 10.77 5.10 11.43
N LEU A 13 10.25 4.07 10.76
CA LEU A 13 10.81 2.71 10.75
C LEU A 13 12.00 2.55 9.80
N GLY A 14 12.30 3.56 8.98
CA GLY A 14 13.36 3.49 7.98
C GLY A 14 13.05 2.56 6.82
N VAL A 15 11.76 2.33 6.53
CA VAL A 15 11.35 1.53 5.37
C VAL A 15 11.77 2.25 4.09
N PRO A 16 12.55 1.60 3.20
CA PRO A 16 12.95 2.22 1.94
C PRO A 16 11.76 2.67 1.09
N ALA A 17 11.80 3.90 0.57
CA ALA A 17 10.69 4.46 -0.22
C ALA A 17 10.49 3.75 -1.58
N ASP A 18 11.46 2.94 -2.01
CA ASP A 18 11.41 2.11 -3.21
C ASP A 18 10.75 0.74 -3.01
N VAL A 19 10.45 0.32 -1.76
CA VAL A 19 9.73 -0.93 -1.50
C VAL A 19 8.21 -0.78 -1.35
N TYR A 20 7.69 0.45 -1.27
CA TYR A 20 6.25 0.72 -1.20
C TYR A 20 5.80 1.89 -2.10
N CYS A 21 4.58 1.84 -2.61
CA CYS A 21 3.98 2.91 -3.42
C CYS A 21 2.53 3.18 -3.01
N ILE A 22 2.21 4.43 -2.71
CA ILE A 22 0.85 4.84 -2.34
C ILE A 22 0.23 5.64 -3.48
N GLY A 23 -1.02 5.31 -3.83
CA GLY A 23 -1.82 5.99 -4.84
C GLY A 23 -1.61 5.51 -6.28
N ARG A 24 -0.66 4.62 -6.55
CA ARG A 24 -0.46 3.98 -7.87
C ARG A 24 0.30 2.66 -7.77
N ASP A 25 0.21 1.89 -8.84
CA ASP A 25 1.06 0.72 -9.06
C ASP A 25 2.50 1.19 -9.37
N ARG A 26 3.48 0.51 -8.77
CA ARG A 26 4.90 0.59 -9.12
C ARG A 26 5.50 -0.80 -9.05
N ASP A 27 6.25 -1.17 -10.08
CA ASP A 27 6.91 -2.48 -10.13
C ASP A 27 7.88 -2.68 -8.96
N GLU A 28 8.00 -3.92 -8.51
CA GLU A 28 8.83 -4.34 -7.37
C GLU A 28 8.50 -3.57 -6.07
N SER A 29 7.21 -3.34 -5.80
CA SER A 29 6.78 -2.59 -4.61
C SER A 29 5.44 -3.07 -4.06
N TYR A 30 5.29 -2.96 -2.74
CA TYR A 30 3.97 -3.06 -2.09
C TYR A 30 3.16 -1.80 -2.36
N CYS A 31 2.05 -1.95 -3.05
CA CYS A 31 1.22 -0.84 -3.48
C CYS A 31 -0.06 -0.77 -2.66
N LEU A 32 -0.46 0.45 -2.29
CA LEU A 32 -1.76 0.78 -1.72
C LEU A 32 -2.45 1.75 -2.69
N VAL A 33 -3.56 1.36 -3.30
CA VAL A 33 -4.22 2.12 -4.38
C VAL A 33 -5.73 2.20 -4.14
N GLU A 34 -6.30 3.39 -4.34
CA GLU A 34 -7.75 3.58 -4.36
C GLU A 34 -8.34 3.03 -5.67
N ASP A 35 -9.36 2.18 -5.55
CA ASP A 35 -10.06 1.54 -6.67
C ASP A 35 -11.58 1.74 -6.50
N GLY A 36 -12.07 2.87 -7.01
CA GLY A 36 -13.47 3.27 -6.88
C GLY A 36 -13.83 3.67 -5.46
N GLN A 37 -14.65 2.86 -4.79
CA GLN A 37 -15.02 3.06 -3.37
C GLN A 37 -14.21 2.16 -2.42
N ASN A 38 -13.30 1.37 -2.96
CA ASN A 38 -12.49 0.41 -2.22
C ASN A 38 -11.01 0.79 -2.30
N TRP A 39 -10.23 0.10 -1.50
CA TRP A 39 -8.77 0.20 -1.47
C TRP A 39 -8.16 -1.16 -1.78
N ARG A 40 -7.05 -1.19 -2.50
CA ARG A 40 -6.30 -2.40 -2.79
C ARG A 40 -4.90 -2.33 -2.22
N VAL A 41 -4.48 -3.41 -1.58
CA VAL A 41 -3.09 -3.63 -1.16
C VAL A 41 -2.57 -4.88 -1.85
N PHE A 42 -1.41 -4.78 -2.49
CA PHE A 42 -0.81 -5.88 -3.24
C PHE A 42 0.69 -5.66 -3.42
N PHE A 43 1.44 -6.72 -3.73
CA PHE A 43 2.80 -6.59 -4.22
C PHE A 43 2.79 -6.62 -5.76
N SER A 44 3.31 -5.57 -6.40
CA SER A 44 3.43 -5.51 -7.85
C SER A 44 4.76 -6.11 -8.29
N GLU A 45 4.70 -7.10 -9.18
CA GLU A 45 5.88 -7.77 -9.73
C GLU A 45 5.67 -8.11 -11.21
N ARG A 46 6.56 -7.58 -12.07
CA ARG A 46 6.59 -7.85 -13.51
C ARG A 46 5.26 -7.57 -14.20
N GLY A 47 4.60 -6.49 -13.80
CA GLY A 47 3.28 -6.07 -14.29
C GLY A 47 2.10 -6.91 -13.77
N GLY A 48 2.34 -7.88 -12.88
CA GLY A 48 1.31 -8.61 -12.16
C GLY A 48 1.11 -8.08 -10.74
N ARG A 49 -0.04 -8.41 -10.13
CA ARG A 49 -0.33 -8.15 -8.72
C ARG A 49 -0.39 -9.48 -7.97
N THR A 50 0.37 -9.59 -6.88
CA THR A 50 0.38 -10.76 -6.00
C THR A 50 -0.06 -10.35 -4.59
N SER A 51 -0.58 -11.31 -3.82
CA SER A 51 -1.11 -11.06 -2.46
C SER A 51 -2.17 -9.95 -2.41
N GLU A 52 -2.92 -9.77 -3.49
CA GLU A 52 -3.89 -8.68 -3.61
C GLU A 52 -5.07 -8.88 -2.66
N ARG A 53 -5.36 -7.83 -1.89
CA ARG A 53 -6.51 -7.76 -0.98
C ARG A 53 -7.26 -6.45 -1.20
N ALA A 54 -8.58 -6.51 -1.08
CA ALA A 54 -9.46 -5.35 -1.20
C ALA A 54 -10.08 -5.01 0.16
N PHE A 55 -10.20 -3.73 0.45
CA PHE A 55 -10.70 -3.19 1.70
C PHE A 55 -11.75 -2.11 1.43
N ALA A 56 -12.72 -1.98 2.34
CA ALA A 56 -13.78 -0.99 2.21
C ALA A 56 -13.37 0.39 2.72
N SER A 57 -12.23 0.47 3.42
CA SER A 57 -11.75 1.71 4.03
C SER A 57 -10.24 1.90 3.87
N GLU A 58 -9.83 3.16 3.83
CA GLU A 58 -8.42 3.56 3.83
C GLU A 58 -7.70 3.01 5.07
N GLU A 59 -8.39 3.02 6.20
CA GLU A 59 -7.85 2.56 7.48
C GLU A 59 -7.46 1.09 7.48
N GLU A 60 -8.34 0.22 6.98
CA GLU A 60 -8.06 -1.22 6.87
C GLU A 60 -6.90 -1.47 5.90
N ALA A 61 -6.87 -0.78 4.76
CA ALA A 61 -5.79 -0.91 3.79
C ALA A 61 -4.44 -0.45 4.35
N CYS A 62 -4.41 0.67 5.09
CA CYS A 62 -3.17 1.13 5.73
C CYS A 62 -2.69 0.17 6.81
N ASN A 63 -3.60 -0.46 7.56
CA ASN A 63 -3.26 -1.50 8.53
C ASN A 63 -2.69 -2.76 7.84
N GLU A 64 -3.25 -3.16 6.70
CA GLU A 64 -2.72 -4.31 5.94
C GLU A 64 -1.29 -4.06 5.44
N LEU A 65 -0.99 -2.88 4.90
CA LEU A 65 0.35 -2.57 4.39
C LEU A 65 1.44 -2.59 5.49
N MET A 66 1.04 -2.40 6.75
CA MET A 66 1.93 -2.38 7.90
C MET A 66 2.12 -3.73 8.60
N ASN A 67 1.35 -4.76 8.21
CA ASN A 67 1.44 -6.12 8.78
C ASN A 67 2.59 -6.92 8.17
#